data_AF-A0A960SWL5-F1
#
_entry.id   AF-A0A960SWL5-F1
#
_cell.length_a   1.000
_cell.length_b   1.000
_cell.length_c   1.000
_cell.angle_alpha   90.00
_cell.angle_beta   90.00
_cell.angle_gamma   90.00
#
_symmetry.space_group_name_H-M   'P 1'
#
loop_
_entity.id
_entity.type
_entity.pdbx_description
1 polymer ?
#
loop_
_entity_poly.entity_id
_entity_poly.type
_entity_poly.pdbx_seq_one_letter_code
_entity_poly.pdbx_strand_id
1 'polypeptide(L)'
;DGANVTFHEFAHELDHEDGSTDGAPGLGTKAAYRSWARVFTENYHDFLERVEDGKKTVIDEYGTTTPPEFFAVATEAFFEKPRQLAEKRPDLYQELADYYGLDPREWTG
;
A
#
# COMPACT_ATOMS: atom_id res chain seq x y z
N ASP A 1 -7.01 12.64 -13.33
CA ASP A 1 -6.06 11.60 -13.73
C ASP A 1 -4.65 12.15 -13.74
N GLY A 2 -4.07 12.43 -12.56
CA GLY A 2 -2.80 13.17 -12.47
C GLY A 2 -2.38 13.59 -11.07
N ALA A 3 -3.32 13.61 -10.12
CA ALA A 3 -2.99 13.68 -8.69
C ALA A 3 -2.51 12.32 -8.16
N ASN A 4 -3.07 11.23 -8.68
CA ASN A 4 -2.79 9.87 -8.23
C ASN A 4 -1.36 9.40 -8.57
N VAL A 5 -0.90 9.74 -9.78
CA VAL A 5 0.41 9.33 -10.31
C VAL A 5 1.56 9.82 -9.44
N THR A 6 1.41 10.95 -8.73
CA THR A 6 2.49 11.47 -7.88
C THR A 6 2.80 10.55 -6.71
N PHE A 7 1.79 10.06 -5.98
CA PHE A 7 2.02 9.11 -4.89
C PHE A 7 2.43 7.73 -5.41
N HIS A 8 1.92 7.37 -6.59
CA HIS A 8 2.30 6.15 -7.30
C HIS A 8 3.80 6.10 -7.63
N GLU A 9 4.30 7.10 -8.36
CA GLU A 9 5.70 7.21 -8.73
C GLU A 9 6.59 7.38 -7.50
N PHE A 10 6.12 8.08 -6.47
CA PHE A 10 6.81 8.18 -5.19
C PHE A 10 6.98 6.80 -4.52
N ALA A 11 5.94 5.96 -4.50
CA ALA A 11 6.04 4.62 -3.95
C ALA A 11 7.05 3.75 -4.72
N HIS A 12 7.11 3.86 -6.05
CA HIS A 12 8.14 3.17 -6.83
C HIS A 12 9.56 3.63 -6.52
N GLU A 13 9.77 4.93 -6.32
CA GLU A 13 11.09 5.43 -5.92
C GLU A 13 11.51 4.86 -4.54
N LEU A 14 10.56 4.75 -3.61
CA LEU A 14 10.81 4.14 -2.29
C LEU A 14 11.11 2.64 -2.36
N ASP A 15 10.38 1.92 -3.23
CA ASP A 15 10.63 0.50 -3.50
C ASP A 15 12.02 0.29 -4.13
N HIS A 16 12.46 1.24 -4.96
CA HIS A 16 13.78 1.18 -5.62
C HIS A 16 14.97 1.53 -4.72
N GLU A 17 14.74 2.15 -3.55
CA GLU A 17 15.81 2.69 -2.70
C GLU A 17 16.84 1.64 -2.26
N ASP A 18 16.40 0.39 -2.03
CA ASP A 18 17.29 -0.70 -1.64
C ASP A 18 17.94 -1.46 -2.81
N GLY A 19 17.64 -1.04 -4.05
CA GLY A 19 18.11 -1.63 -5.29
C GLY A 19 17.24 -2.76 -5.84
N SER A 20 16.16 -3.12 -5.16
CA SER A 20 15.15 -4.09 -5.60
C SER A 20 13.88 -3.39 -6.12
N THR A 21 12.92 -4.15 -6.65
CA THR A 21 11.59 -3.63 -7.02
C THR A 21 10.62 -4.79 -6.82
N ASP A 22 10.30 -5.06 -5.56
CA ASP A 22 9.52 -6.21 -5.14
C ASP A 22 8.30 -5.83 -4.28
N GLY A 23 8.03 -4.54 -4.12
CA GLY A 23 6.93 -4.00 -3.33
C GLY A 23 7.27 -3.91 -1.84
N ALA A 24 8.55 -3.92 -1.48
CA ALA A 24 9.04 -3.73 -0.12
C ALA A 24 10.11 -2.63 -0.08
N PRO A 25 9.79 -1.43 0.44
CA PRO A 25 10.76 -0.35 0.53
C PRO A 25 11.82 -0.61 1.61
N GLY A 26 12.76 0.33 1.77
CA GLY A 26 13.75 0.30 2.85
C GLY A 26 13.12 0.35 4.26
N LEU A 27 12.91 -0.81 4.89
CA LEU A 27 12.20 -0.94 6.18
C LEU A 27 13.12 -0.90 7.43
N GLY A 28 14.44 -0.79 7.24
CA GLY A 28 15.43 -0.56 8.28
C GLY A 28 15.74 -1.72 9.24
N THR A 29 14.77 -2.59 9.57
CA THR A 29 14.98 -3.72 10.48
C THR A 29 14.42 -5.04 9.95
N LYS A 30 15.05 -6.17 10.31
CA LYS A 30 14.54 -7.51 9.98
C LYS A 30 13.14 -7.78 10.54
N ALA A 31 12.76 -7.13 11.63
CA ALA A 31 11.43 -7.29 12.21
C ALA A 31 10.38 -6.60 11.35
N ALA A 32 10.66 -5.38 10.88
CA ALA A 32 9.81 -4.64 9.96
C ALA A 32 9.62 -5.41 8.64
N TYR A 33 10.70 -5.90 8.02
CA TYR A 33 10.58 -6.74 6.81
C TYR A 33 9.70 -7.98 6.99
N ARG A 34 9.73 -8.62 8.18
CA ARG A 34 8.86 -9.77 8.46
C ARG A 34 7.39 -9.37 8.63
N SER A 35 7.14 -8.22 9.26
CA SER A 35 5.78 -7.68 9.41
C SER A 35 5.20 -7.33 8.05
N TRP A 36 5.94 -6.52 7.29
CA TRP A 36 5.62 -6.11 5.93
C TRP A 36 5.30 -7.29 5.02
N ALA A 37 6.24 -8.24 4.90
CA ALA A 37 6.05 -9.41 4.05
C ALA A 37 4.77 -10.18 4.40
N ARG A 38 4.46 -10.32 5.69
CA ARG A 38 3.23 -10.99 6.12
C ARG A 38 1.99 -10.18 5.74
N VAL A 39 1.93 -8.91 6.15
CA VAL A 39 0.75 -8.05 5.96
C VAL A 39 0.46 -7.82 4.48
N PHE A 40 1.48 -7.48 3.70
CA PHE A 40 1.33 -7.24 2.26
C PHE A 40 0.97 -8.49 1.50
N THR A 41 1.57 -9.65 1.82
CA THR A 41 1.20 -10.91 1.17
C THR A 41 -0.24 -11.29 1.47
N GLU A 42 -0.66 -11.26 2.74
CA GLU A 42 -2.03 -11.59 3.14
C GLU A 42 -3.06 -10.64 2.48
N ASN A 43 -2.78 -9.34 2.45
CA ASN A 43 -3.67 -8.36 1.83
C ASN A 43 -3.68 -8.43 0.29
N TYR A 44 -2.55 -8.73 -0.34
CA TYR A 44 -2.46 -8.85 -1.78
C TYR A 44 -3.26 -10.05 -2.29
N HIS A 45 -3.17 -11.21 -1.62
CA HIS A 45 -3.97 -12.38 -1.97
C HIS A 45 -5.47 -12.13 -1.83
N ASP A 46 -5.93 -11.60 -0.68
CA ASP A 46 -7.36 -11.26 -0.50
C ASP A 46 -7.81 -10.19 -1.52
N PHE A 47 -6.95 -9.24 -1.88
CA PHE A 47 -7.24 -8.24 -2.90
C PHE A 47 -7.45 -8.88 -4.27
N LEU A 48 -6.56 -9.77 -4.70
CA LEU A 48 -6.68 -10.49 -5.97
C LEU A 48 -8.01 -11.26 -6.05
N GLU A 49 -8.35 -12.02 -5.00
CA GLU A 49 -9.61 -12.78 -4.93
C GLU A 49 -10.84 -11.85 -5.02
N ARG A 50 -10.81 -10.69 -4.37
CA ARG A 50 -11.92 -9.72 -4.43
C ARG A 50 -12.08 -9.12 -5.81
N VAL A 51 -10.99 -8.78 -6.49
CA VAL A 51 -11.04 -8.23 -7.85
C VAL A 51 -11.54 -9.30 -8.83
N GLU A 52 -11.08 -10.54 -8.70
CA GLU A 52 -11.58 -11.68 -9.49
C GLU A 52 -13.09 -11.89 -9.32
N ASP A 53 -13.60 -11.76 -8.09
CA ASP A 53 -15.03 -11.80 -7.77
C ASP A 53 -15.83 -10.56 -8.25
N GLY A 54 -15.19 -9.57 -8.88
CA GLY A 54 -15.80 -8.31 -9.31
C GLY A 54 -16.25 -7.41 -8.16
N LYS A 55 -15.68 -7.59 -6.95
CA LYS A 55 -16.01 -6.77 -5.78
C LYS A 55 -15.27 -5.43 -5.87
N LYS A 56 -15.99 -4.34 -5.59
CA LYS A 56 -15.35 -3.02 -5.43
C LYS A 56 -14.42 -3.03 -4.21
N THR A 57 -13.23 -2.47 -4.38
CA THR A 57 -12.24 -2.35 -3.30
C THR A 57 -11.84 -0.88 -3.09
N VAL A 58 -11.21 -0.59 -1.95
CA VAL A 58 -10.65 0.74 -1.65
C VAL A 58 -9.34 0.99 -2.41
N ILE A 59 -8.64 -0.08 -2.79
CA ILE A 59 -7.40 -0.09 -3.58
C ILE A 59 -7.78 -0.20 -5.07
N ASP A 60 -7.04 0.50 -5.92
CA ASP A 60 -7.25 0.45 -7.37
C ASP A 60 -6.89 -0.92 -7.95
N GLU A 61 -7.69 -1.42 -8.91
CA GLU A 61 -7.50 -2.73 -9.55
C GLU A 61 -6.18 -2.85 -10.31
N TYR A 62 -5.55 -1.72 -10.66
CA TYR A 62 -4.22 -1.68 -11.24
C TYR A 62 -3.17 -2.38 -10.36
N GLY A 63 -3.38 -2.41 -9.04
CA GLY A 63 -2.55 -3.15 -8.09
C GLY A 63 -2.48 -4.66 -8.34
N THR A 64 -3.38 -5.24 -9.13
CA THR A 64 -3.34 -6.68 -9.47
C THR A 64 -2.20 -7.06 -10.41
N THR A 65 -1.54 -6.05 -11.00
CA THR A 65 -0.50 -6.24 -12.02
C THR A 65 0.74 -6.88 -11.42
N THR A 66 1.26 -6.34 -10.31
CA THR A 66 2.44 -6.87 -9.60
C THR A 66 2.43 -6.44 -8.12
N PRO A 67 3.25 -7.06 -7.24
CA PRO A 67 3.40 -6.59 -5.86
C PRO A 67 3.90 -5.13 -5.71
N PRO A 68 4.88 -4.64 -6.52
CA PRO A 68 5.20 -3.21 -6.55
C PRO A 68 4.02 -2.31 -6.87
N GLU A 69 3.20 -2.70 -7.85
CA GLU A 69 2.00 -1.94 -8.22
C GLU A 69 0.96 -1.94 -7.10
N PHE A 70 0.79 -3.08 -6.42
CA PHE A 70 -0.06 -3.16 -5.23
C PHE A 70 0.41 -2.21 -4.12
N PHE A 71 1.72 -2.12 -3.87
CA PHE A 71 2.26 -1.16 -2.91
C PHE A 71 2.03 0.29 -3.34
N ALA A 72 2.19 0.60 -4.62
CA ALA A 72 1.94 1.93 -5.15
C ALA A 72 0.48 2.36 -4.96
N VAL A 73 -0.49 1.55 -5.41
CA VAL A 73 -1.92 1.88 -5.25
C VAL A 73 -2.42 1.79 -3.80
N ALA A 74 -1.76 0.99 -2.94
CA ALA A 74 -2.02 1.01 -1.51
C ALA A 74 -1.53 2.32 -0.86
N THR A 75 -0.39 2.84 -1.30
CA THR A 75 0.14 4.14 -0.88
C THR A 75 -0.79 5.28 -1.30
N GLU A 76 -1.31 5.26 -2.53
CA GLU A 76 -2.33 6.21 -2.98
C GLU A 76 -3.56 6.18 -2.05
N ALA A 77 -4.12 4.98 -1.81
CA ALA A 77 -5.28 4.81 -0.94
C ALA A 77 -5.00 5.27 0.50
N PHE A 78 -3.77 5.13 1.00
CA PHE A 78 -3.35 5.58 2.32
C PHE A 78 -3.40 7.10 2.45
N PHE A 79 -2.95 7.85 1.45
CA PHE A 79 -2.98 9.32 1.50
C PHE A 79 -4.34 9.91 1.10
N GLU A 80 -5.02 9.33 0.11
CA GLU A 80 -6.26 9.90 -0.44
C GLU A 80 -7.52 9.42 0.27
N LYS A 81 -7.55 8.15 0.70
CA LYS A 81 -8.70 7.50 1.32
C LYS A 81 -8.36 6.87 2.68
N PRO A 82 -7.60 7.53 3.57
CA PRO A 82 -7.03 6.92 4.78
C PRO A 82 -8.08 6.28 5.69
N ARG A 83 -9.25 6.93 5.85
CA ARG A 83 -10.34 6.39 6.68
C ARG A 83 -10.96 5.12 6.09
N GLN A 84 -11.13 5.08 4.77
CA GLN A 84 -11.68 3.89 4.10
C GLN A 84 -10.66 2.74 4.12
N LEU A 85 -9.38 3.04 3.92
CA LEU A 85 -8.32 2.03 3.98
C LEU A 85 -8.22 1.46 5.40
N ALA A 86 -8.22 2.31 6.43
CA ALA A 86 -8.22 1.88 7.83
C ALA A 86 -9.46 1.04 8.21
N GLU A 87 -10.63 1.32 7.63
CA GLU A 87 -11.85 0.53 7.89
C GLU A 87 -11.81 -0.83 7.18
N LYS A 88 -11.36 -0.86 5.92
CA LYS A 88 -11.46 -2.07 5.07
C LYS A 88 -10.23 -2.99 5.17
N ARG A 89 -9.06 -2.44 5.46
CA ARG A 89 -7.77 -3.14 5.55
C ARG A 89 -6.95 -2.57 6.72
N PRO A 90 -7.39 -2.77 7.97
CA PRO A 90 -6.82 -2.10 9.15
C PRO A 90 -5.34 -2.45 9.41
N ASP A 91 -4.94 -3.69 9.10
CA ASP A 91 -3.56 -4.18 9.21
C ASP A 91 -2.65 -3.56 8.15
N LEU A 92 -3.09 -3.52 6.88
CA LEU A 92 -2.36 -2.84 5.80
C LEU A 92 -2.21 -1.35 6.09
N TYR A 93 -3.27 -0.71 6.58
CA TYR A 93 -3.23 0.69 6.98
C TYR A 93 -2.20 0.93 8.09
N GLN A 94 -2.17 0.07 9.11
CA GLN A 94 -1.23 0.21 10.23
C GLN A 94 0.22 0.02 9.77
N GLU A 95 0.48 -0.98 8.92
CA GLU A 95 1.83 -1.21 8.38
C GLU A 95 2.33 -0.02 7.55
N LEU A 96 1.45 0.58 6.72
CA LEU A 96 1.76 1.81 5.98
C LEU A 96 1.96 3.02 6.91
N ALA A 97 1.16 3.16 7.97
CA ALA A 97 1.30 4.23 8.95
C ALA A 97 2.62 4.13 9.72
N ASP A 98 3.01 2.91 10.10
CA ASP A 98 4.27 2.64 10.78
C ASP A 98 5.47 2.91 9.86
N TYR A 99 5.36 2.57 8.57
CA TYR A 99 6.38 2.86 7.57
C TYR A 99 6.55 4.36 7.29
N TYR A 100 5.45 5.07 6.98
CA TYR A 100 5.49 6.50 6.69
C TYR A 100 5.70 7.37 7.94
N GLY A 101 5.44 6.83 9.14
CA GLY A 101 5.51 7.56 10.40
C GLY A 101 4.44 8.65 10.53
N LEU A 102 3.31 8.49 9.83
CA LEU A 102 2.25 9.49 9.67
C LEU A 102 0.87 8.84 9.83
N ASP A 103 -0.12 9.62 10.25
CA ASP A 103 -1.54 9.24 10.21
C ASP A 103 -2.32 10.27 9.38
N PRO A 104 -2.59 10.00 8.09
CA PRO A 104 -3.33 10.93 7.24
C PRO A 104 -4.80 11.08 7.61
N ARG A 105 -5.37 10.27 8.54
CA ARG A 105 -6.76 10.48 9.01
C ARG A 105 -6.88 11.74 9.86
N GLU A 106 -5.76 12.17 10.45
CA GLU A 106 -5.63 13.39 11.25
C GLU A 106 -5.47 14.64 10.38
N TRP A 107 -5.24 14.49 9.07
CA TRP A 107 -5.15 15.61 8.14
C TRP A 107 -6.56 16.09 7.78
N THR A 108 -7.09 16.98 8.60
CA THR A 108 -8.29 17.76 8.27
C THR A 108 -7.89 19.03 7.52
N GLY A 109 -8.41 19.18 6.29
CA GLY A 109 -8.67 20.49 5.70
C GLY A 109 -9.98 21.07 6.22
#